data_AF-A0A258RTX7-F1
#
_entry.id   AF-A0A258RTX7-F1
#
_cell.length_a   1.000
_cell.length_b   1.000
_cell.length_c   1.000
_cell.angle_alpha   90.00
_cell.angle_beta   90.00
_cell.angle_gamma   90.00
#
_symmetry.space_group_name_H-M   'P 1'
#
loop_
_entity.id
_entity.type
_entity.pdbx_description
1 polymer ?
#
loop_
_entity_poly.entity_id
_entity_poly.type
_entity_poly.pdbx_seq_one_letter_code
_entity_poly.pdbx_strand_id
1 'polypeptide(L)'
;MRYALRRTALLFLLLGNTPPDQKPNDIIVTAPARVPKELKKQTLNFVRTVSDTAEQIQLSRRDDPFCVRIAGLDPAYHALIRTKIRDAARVANSQKEAPEGCKPNIVVILSIDGDALMEALKHKKPSIFNEQPLQKFNELFRSKKPIRWWHVNERQESATDIPVDAATFQPKASLISSGVEVDLKSTVIVVDVSQSNGYPLESLASYISMIAFAQIKGSKVDIDSNLSILGMFNDAKPRIAALRNLTVWDRAYLHALYKIAPDRPMWQQRNHLSGAMAKYIQQN
;
A
#
# COMPACT_ATOMS: atom_id res chain seq x y z
N MET A 1 -15.07 -59.57 -89.80
CA MET A 1 -13.62 -59.80 -89.58
C MET A 1 -13.12 -58.65 -88.68
N ARG A 2 -12.91 -58.86 -87.36
CA ARG A 2 -11.61 -59.02 -86.65
C ARG A 2 -10.58 -57.91 -87.04
N TYR A 3 -9.93 -57.09 -86.19
CA TYR A 3 -9.33 -57.17 -84.83
C TYR A 3 -9.27 -55.73 -84.21
N ALA A 4 -9.63 -55.46 -82.94
CA ALA A 4 -8.83 -55.46 -81.69
C ALA A 4 -7.67 -54.44 -81.56
N LEU A 5 -7.77 -53.48 -80.62
CA LEU A 5 -6.66 -53.09 -79.71
C LEU A 5 -7.16 -52.28 -78.49
N ARG A 6 -6.70 -52.72 -77.30
CA ARG A 6 -6.96 -52.21 -75.95
C ARG A 6 -6.40 -50.79 -75.71
N ARG A 7 -7.10 -49.97 -74.92
CA ARG A 7 -6.47 -49.00 -74.01
C ARG A 7 -7.17 -48.99 -72.65
N THR A 8 -6.35 -49.22 -71.63
CA THR A 8 -6.58 -49.16 -70.19
C THR A 8 -6.55 -47.71 -69.71
N ALA A 9 -7.43 -47.32 -68.78
CA ALA A 9 -7.21 -46.17 -67.90
C ALA A 9 -7.90 -46.39 -66.54
N LEU A 10 -7.14 -46.07 -65.50
CA LEU A 10 -7.32 -46.38 -64.08
C LEU A 10 -8.55 -45.75 -63.42
N LEU A 11 -9.15 -46.52 -62.51
CA LEU A 11 -10.13 -46.10 -61.52
C LEU A 11 -9.36 -45.68 -60.23
N PHE A 12 -9.41 -44.40 -59.85
CA PHE A 12 -8.90 -43.93 -58.56
C PHE A 12 -9.97 -44.10 -57.47
N LEU A 13 -9.73 -45.00 -56.51
CA LEU A 13 -10.51 -45.16 -55.28
C LEU A 13 -10.26 -43.98 -54.34
N LEU A 14 -11.31 -43.19 -54.05
CA LEU A 14 -11.32 -42.22 -52.96
C LEU A 14 -11.47 -42.97 -51.63
N LEU A 15 -10.39 -43.01 -50.84
CA LEU A 15 -10.43 -43.36 -49.43
C LEU A 15 -11.09 -42.21 -48.66
N GLY A 16 -12.23 -42.49 -48.01
CA GLY A 16 -12.87 -41.55 -47.09
C GLY A 16 -12.03 -41.37 -45.83
N ASN A 17 -11.55 -40.15 -45.59
CA ASN A 17 -11.02 -39.73 -44.29
C ASN A 17 -12.18 -39.46 -43.35
N THR A 18 -12.35 -40.29 -42.31
CA THR A 18 -13.16 -39.95 -41.14
C THR A 18 -12.43 -38.88 -40.31
N PRO A 19 -13.11 -37.80 -39.87
CA PRO A 19 -12.50 -36.84 -38.95
C PRO A 19 -12.31 -37.50 -37.58
N PRO A 20 -11.24 -37.15 -36.84
CA PRO A 20 -10.97 -37.73 -35.53
C PRO A 20 -12.03 -37.31 -34.51
N ASP A 21 -12.54 -38.29 -33.77
CA ASP A 21 -13.45 -38.14 -32.63
C ASP A 21 -12.72 -37.42 -31.49
N GLN A 22 -12.79 -36.08 -31.44
CA GLN A 22 -12.31 -35.29 -30.31
C GLN A 22 -13.39 -35.24 -29.24
N LYS A 23 -13.27 -36.12 -28.23
CA LYS A 23 -14.01 -35.96 -26.97
C LYS A 23 -13.71 -34.58 -26.38
N PRO A 24 -14.72 -33.80 -25.95
CA PRO A 24 -14.47 -32.52 -25.29
C PRO A 24 -13.63 -32.75 -24.04
N ASN A 25 -12.48 -32.08 -23.94
CA ASN A 25 -11.71 -32.06 -22.69
C ASN A 25 -12.58 -31.41 -21.61
N ASP A 26 -12.77 -32.10 -20.48
CA ASP A 26 -13.48 -31.57 -19.32
C ASP A 26 -12.83 -30.24 -18.87
N ILE A 27 -13.60 -29.16 -18.94
CA ILE A 27 -13.21 -27.87 -18.37
C ILE A 27 -13.44 -27.95 -16.86
N ILE A 28 -12.40 -28.33 -16.12
CA ILE A 28 -12.44 -28.28 -14.66
C ILE A 28 -12.34 -26.81 -14.23
N VAL A 29 -13.49 -26.17 -13.98
CA VAL A 29 -13.56 -24.85 -13.35
C VAL A 29 -13.29 -25.01 -11.86
N THR A 30 -12.02 -24.93 -11.46
CA THR A 30 -11.68 -24.79 -10.04
C THR A 30 -12.11 -23.41 -9.57
N ALA A 31 -13.26 -23.34 -8.89
CA ALA A 31 -13.70 -22.10 -8.26
C ALA A 31 -12.64 -21.65 -7.23
N PRO A 32 -12.23 -20.36 -7.22
CA PRO A 32 -11.29 -19.88 -6.22
C PRO A 32 -11.86 -20.14 -4.82
N ALA A 33 -11.03 -20.68 -3.93
CA ALA A 33 -11.42 -20.99 -2.56
C ALA A 33 -12.04 -19.76 -1.89
N ARG A 34 -13.28 -19.89 -1.40
CA ARG A 34 -14.04 -18.79 -0.83
C ARG A 34 -13.34 -18.28 0.43
N VAL A 35 -13.01 -16.98 0.46
CA VAL A 35 -12.50 -16.31 1.66
C VAL A 35 -13.45 -16.54 2.85
N PRO A 36 -12.96 -17.09 3.98
CA PRO A 36 -13.77 -17.31 5.18
C PRO A 36 -14.43 -16.01 5.65
N LYS A 37 -15.70 -16.10 6.11
CA LYS A 37 -16.45 -14.93 6.59
C LYS A 37 -15.73 -14.22 7.75
N GLU A 38 -15.10 -14.99 8.64
CA GLU A 38 -14.37 -14.43 9.79
C GLU A 38 -13.15 -13.63 9.35
N LEU A 39 -12.37 -14.12 8.39
CA LEU A 39 -11.23 -13.38 7.85
C LEU A 39 -11.65 -12.05 7.20
N LYS A 40 -12.80 -12.01 6.52
CA LYS A 40 -13.36 -10.74 6.00
C LYS A 40 -13.71 -9.76 7.12
N LYS A 41 -14.28 -10.24 8.22
CA LYS A 41 -14.62 -9.40 9.38
C LYS A 41 -13.36 -8.86 10.05
N GLN A 42 -12.35 -9.71 10.26
CA GLN A 42 -11.08 -9.33 10.86
C GLN A 42 -10.32 -8.30 9.99
N THR A 43 -10.25 -8.50 8.67
CA THR A 43 -9.64 -7.53 7.74
C THR A 43 -10.38 -6.19 7.69
N LEU A 44 -11.72 -6.20 7.73
CA LEU A 44 -12.49 -4.96 7.84
C LEU A 44 -12.20 -4.21 9.15
N ASN A 45 -12.12 -4.93 10.27
CA ASN A 45 -11.78 -4.35 11.57
C ASN A 45 -10.35 -3.79 11.57
N PHE A 46 -9.38 -4.54 11.03
CA PHE A 46 -8.01 -4.09 10.85
C PHE A 46 -7.96 -2.76 10.08
N VAL A 47 -8.62 -2.69 8.92
CA VAL A 47 -8.69 -1.46 8.12
C VAL A 47 -9.24 -0.29 8.93
N ARG A 48 -10.34 -0.50 9.67
CA ARG A 48 -10.95 0.55 10.50
C ARG A 48 -10.04 1.01 11.64
N THR A 49 -9.28 0.10 12.24
CA THR A 49 -8.34 0.41 13.32
C THR A 49 -7.13 1.18 12.81
N VAL A 50 -6.58 0.78 11.66
CA VAL A 50 -5.28 1.26 11.17
C VAL A 50 -5.39 2.50 10.27
N SER A 51 -6.35 2.51 9.33
CA SER A 51 -6.44 3.58 8.33
C SER A 51 -6.86 4.91 8.94
N ASP A 52 -6.10 5.98 8.67
CA ASP A 52 -6.54 7.34 8.91
C ASP A 52 -7.15 7.89 7.63
N THR A 53 -8.34 8.44 7.73
CA THR A 53 -8.88 9.23 6.62
C THR A 53 -8.50 10.70 6.77
N ALA A 54 -8.03 11.17 7.93
CA ALA A 54 -7.79 12.60 8.20
C ALA A 54 -8.92 13.49 7.65
N GLU A 55 -10.17 13.10 7.91
CA GLU A 55 -11.39 13.75 7.42
C GLU A 55 -11.58 13.75 5.89
N GLN A 56 -10.73 13.06 5.15
CA GLN A 56 -10.84 12.87 3.70
C GLN A 56 -11.93 11.86 3.33
N ILE A 57 -12.39 11.99 2.10
CA ILE A 57 -13.40 11.13 1.46
C ILE A 57 -12.81 9.87 0.82
N GLN A 58 -11.49 9.65 0.97
CA GLN A 58 -10.71 8.57 0.35
C GLN A 58 -9.48 8.22 1.19
N LEU A 59 -8.89 7.05 0.93
CA LEU A 59 -7.56 6.68 1.43
C LEU A 59 -6.50 7.27 0.51
N SER A 60 -5.52 7.93 1.11
CA SER A 60 -4.36 8.39 0.35
C SER A 60 -3.36 7.26 0.09
N ARG A 61 -2.69 7.35 -1.04
CA ARG A 61 -1.55 6.51 -1.41
C ARG A 61 -0.54 7.37 -2.17
N ARG A 62 0.70 6.93 -2.23
CA ARG A 62 1.74 7.66 -2.95
C ARG A 62 1.76 7.21 -4.42
N ASP A 63 1.58 8.15 -5.35
CA ASP A 63 1.73 7.86 -6.78
C ASP A 63 3.03 8.41 -7.38
N ASP A 64 3.78 9.25 -6.66
CA ASP A 64 5.08 9.75 -7.09
C ASP A 64 6.23 8.79 -6.70
N PRO A 65 7.36 8.77 -7.46
CA PRO A 65 8.60 8.17 -7.01
C PRO A 65 8.97 8.63 -5.59
N PHE A 66 9.36 7.69 -4.74
CA PHE A 66 9.67 8.02 -3.35
C PHE A 66 11.13 8.42 -3.17
N CYS A 67 11.39 9.36 -2.28
CA CYS A 67 12.70 9.90 -1.99
C CYS A 67 12.90 10.00 -0.48
N VAL A 68 13.78 9.17 0.08
CA VAL A 68 13.97 9.04 1.53
C VAL A 68 15.15 9.88 2.01
N ARG A 69 14.87 10.79 2.95
CA ARG A 69 15.87 11.49 3.75
C ARG A 69 15.82 11.00 5.20
N ILE A 70 16.96 10.53 5.72
CA ILE A 70 17.11 10.12 7.12
C ILE A 70 18.12 11.04 7.80
N ALA A 71 17.81 11.57 8.99
CA ALA A 71 18.67 12.48 9.74
C ALA A 71 18.70 12.17 11.24
N GLY A 72 19.76 12.60 11.95
CA GLY A 72 19.84 12.63 13.42
C GLY A 72 20.59 11.47 14.10
N LEU A 73 20.97 10.41 13.37
CA LEU A 73 21.86 9.34 13.84
C LEU A 73 23.05 9.11 12.90
N ASP A 74 23.96 8.23 13.32
CA ASP A 74 25.07 7.74 12.52
C ASP A 74 24.55 7.14 11.19
N PRO A 75 25.16 7.51 10.04
CA PRO A 75 24.80 6.95 8.73
C PRO A 75 24.77 5.43 8.64
N ALA A 76 25.51 4.71 9.48
CA ALA A 76 25.51 3.25 9.54
C ALA A 76 24.10 2.66 9.76
N TYR A 77 23.24 3.33 10.53
CA TYR A 77 21.88 2.89 10.80
C TYR A 77 20.89 3.21 9.66
N HIS A 78 21.24 4.14 8.78
CA HIS A 78 20.36 4.57 7.68
C HIS A 78 20.15 3.46 6.64
N ALA A 79 21.15 2.60 6.42
CA ALA A 79 21.09 1.53 5.43
C ALA A 79 19.94 0.55 5.74
N LEU A 80 19.82 0.11 7.00
CA LEU A 80 18.77 -0.83 7.40
C LEU A 80 17.36 -0.22 7.26
N ILE A 81 17.18 1.03 7.69
CA ILE A 81 15.90 1.74 7.55
C ILE A 81 15.52 1.87 6.07
N ARG A 82 16.47 2.28 5.21
CA ARG A 82 16.24 2.40 3.77
C ARG A 82 15.88 1.07 3.13
N THR A 83 16.55 -0.02 3.53
CA THR A 83 16.23 -1.38 3.06
C THR A 83 14.78 -1.76 3.39
N LYS A 84 14.32 -1.56 4.64
CA LYS A 84 12.93 -1.87 5.00
C LYS A 84 11.91 -1.01 4.25
N ILE A 85 12.22 0.26 4.02
CA ILE A 85 11.35 1.15 3.22
C ILE A 85 11.26 0.63 1.78
N ARG A 86 12.38 0.22 1.16
CA ARG A 86 12.38 -0.39 -0.18
C ARG A 86 11.62 -1.72 -0.20
N ASP A 87 11.71 -2.52 0.84
CA ASP A 87 10.97 -3.78 0.95
C ASP A 87 9.46 -3.53 0.99
N ALA A 88 9.01 -2.54 1.78
CA ALA A 88 7.62 -2.14 1.84
C ALA A 88 7.13 -1.55 0.50
N ALA A 89 7.95 -0.75 -0.18
CA ALA A 89 7.67 -0.24 -1.53
C ALA A 89 7.38 -1.38 -2.52
N ARG A 90 8.21 -2.43 -2.49
CA ARG A 90 8.03 -3.63 -3.33
C ARG A 90 6.75 -4.38 -3.00
N VAL A 91 6.42 -4.54 -1.71
CA VAL A 91 5.17 -5.17 -1.27
C VAL A 91 3.95 -4.36 -1.73
N ALA A 92 4.02 -3.03 -1.61
CA ALA A 92 2.98 -2.12 -2.05
C ALA A 92 2.86 -2.05 -3.58
N ASN A 93 3.85 -2.52 -4.35
CA ASN A 93 3.96 -2.23 -5.77
C ASN A 93 3.85 -0.71 -6.04
N SER A 94 4.49 0.10 -5.19
CA SER A 94 4.55 1.55 -5.36
C SER A 94 5.50 1.93 -6.50
N GLN A 95 5.55 3.23 -6.83
CA GLN A 95 6.62 3.75 -7.66
C GLN A 95 8.01 3.42 -7.10
N LYS A 96 9.01 3.43 -7.99
CA LYS A 96 10.41 3.20 -7.64
C LYS A 96 10.97 4.35 -6.81
N GLU A 97 12.06 4.08 -6.10
CA GLU A 97 12.83 5.14 -5.46
C GLU A 97 13.36 6.09 -6.54
N ALA A 98 13.24 7.39 -6.31
CA ALA A 98 13.80 8.41 -7.18
C ALA A 98 15.33 8.35 -7.16
N PRO A 99 16.00 8.85 -8.22
CA PRO A 99 17.46 8.95 -8.26
C PRO A 99 18.02 9.77 -7.09
N GLU A 100 19.31 9.59 -6.80
CA GLU A 100 20.00 10.38 -5.78
C GLU A 100 19.90 11.89 -6.07
N GLY A 101 19.84 12.70 -5.00
CA GLY A 101 19.63 14.15 -5.11
C GLY A 101 18.17 14.59 -5.29
N CYS A 102 17.22 13.66 -5.31
CA CYS A 102 15.79 13.94 -5.35
C CYS A 102 15.30 14.82 -4.18
N LYS A 103 14.19 15.51 -4.39
CA LYS A 103 13.48 16.25 -3.33
C LYS A 103 12.83 15.23 -2.36
N PRO A 104 13.17 15.24 -1.05
CA PRO A 104 12.63 14.26 -0.11
C PRO A 104 11.11 14.38 0.07
N ASN A 105 10.43 13.23 0.01
CA ASN A 105 9.00 13.10 0.29
C ASN A 105 8.70 12.04 1.36
N ILE A 106 9.73 11.34 1.85
CA ILE A 106 9.71 10.57 3.09
C ILE A 106 10.89 11.08 3.93
N VAL A 107 10.59 11.71 5.06
CA VAL A 107 11.60 12.29 5.95
C VAL A 107 11.54 11.56 7.29
N VAL A 108 12.63 10.91 7.66
CA VAL A 108 12.80 10.22 8.94
C VAL A 108 13.83 10.99 9.77
N ILE A 109 13.43 11.48 10.94
CA ILE A 109 14.30 12.22 11.84
C ILE A 109 14.39 11.43 13.15
N LEU A 110 15.60 11.04 13.53
CA LEU A 110 15.87 10.37 14.78
C LEU A 110 16.43 11.38 15.78
N SER A 111 15.98 11.32 17.03
CA SER A 111 16.44 12.22 18.09
C SER A 111 16.55 11.47 19.40
N ILE A 112 17.55 11.81 20.20
CA ILE A 112 17.65 11.35 21.60
C ILE A 112 16.65 12.08 22.51
N ASP A 113 16.11 13.21 22.05
CA ASP A 113 15.03 13.94 22.70
C ASP A 113 14.00 14.32 21.64
N GLY A 114 12.96 13.50 21.50
CA GLY A 114 11.93 13.74 20.50
C GLY A 114 11.07 14.95 20.85
N ASP A 115 10.88 15.27 22.13
CA ASP A 115 10.02 16.37 22.57
C ASP A 115 10.68 17.72 22.27
N ALA A 116 11.95 17.88 22.62
CA ALA A 116 12.72 19.07 22.27
C ALA A 116 12.79 19.26 20.74
N LEU A 117 12.94 18.18 19.97
CA LEU A 117 12.91 18.23 18.51
C LEU A 117 11.54 18.70 17.99
N MET A 118 10.44 18.16 18.50
CA MET A 118 9.09 18.55 18.07
C MET A 118 8.82 20.02 18.36
N GLU A 119 9.18 20.52 19.54
CA GLU A 119 9.06 21.95 19.87
C GLU A 119 9.95 22.81 18.97
N ALA A 120 11.19 22.40 18.71
CA ALA A 120 12.08 23.11 17.80
C ALA A 120 11.52 23.16 16.37
N LEU A 121 10.90 22.08 15.87
CA LEU A 121 10.25 22.05 14.56
C LEU A 121 9.05 23.00 14.52
N LYS A 122 8.20 22.98 15.56
CA LYS A 122 7.05 23.87 15.68
C LYS A 122 7.46 25.35 15.63
N HIS A 123 8.55 25.71 16.31
CA HIS A 123 9.04 27.08 16.34
C HIS A 123 9.82 27.50 15.09
N LYS A 124 10.75 26.67 14.61
CA LYS A 124 11.69 27.04 13.53
C LYS A 124 11.17 26.72 12.13
N LYS A 125 10.24 25.76 12.01
CA LYS A 125 9.70 25.27 10.74
C LYS A 125 8.17 25.05 10.82
N PRO A 126 7.38 26.04 11.27
CA PRO A 126 5.94 25.87 11.44
C PRO A 126 5.22 25.43 10.15
N SER A 127 5.72 25.84 8.99
CA SER A 127 5.13 25.55 7.68
C SER A 127 4.98 24.06 7.36
N ILE A 128 5.78 23.18 7.97
CA ILE A 128 5.70 21.73 7.73
C ILE A 128 4.43 21.10 8.34
N PHE A 129 3.68 21.86 9.14
CA PHE A 129 2.44 21.43 9.79
C PHE A 129 1.18 22.12 9.25
N ASN A 130 1.30 23.06 8.30
CA ASN A 130 0.19 23.95 7.89
C ASN A 130 -1.07 23.21 7.41
N GLU A 131 -0.92 22.04 6.81
CA GLU A 131 -2.03 21.26 6.25
C GLU A 131 -2.62 20.23 7.24
N GLN A 132 -2.22 20.28 8.51
CA GLN A 132 -2.73 19.36 9.52
C GLN A 132 -4.04 19.87 10.12
N PRO A 133 -5.11 19.05 10.14
CA PRO A 133 -6.32 19.39 10.87
C PRO A 133 -6.01 19.71 12.34
N LEU A 134 -6.66 20.73 12.91
CA LEU A 134 -6.36 21.23 14.27
C LEU A 134 -6.38 20.12 15.33
N GLN A 135 -7.33 19.19 15.22
CA GLN A 135 -7.40 18.03 16.12
C GLN A 135 -6.13 17.15 16.02
N LYS A 136 -5.68 16.84 14.80
CA LYS A 136 -4.48 16.02 14.55
C LYS A 136 -3.21 16.72 14.98
N PHE A 137 -3.12 18.02 14.71
CA PHE A 137 -2.04 18.87 15.21
C PHE A 137 -1.94 18.78 16.73
N ASN A 138 -3.04 19.01 17.45
CA ASN A 138 -3.06 18.93 18.91
C ASN A 138 -2.70 17.52 19.43
N GLU A 139 -3.20 16.47 18.78
CA GLU A 139 -2.87 15.08 19.12
C GLU A 139 -1.37 14.76 18.94
N LEU A 140 -0.77 15.26 17.86
CA LEU A 140 0.64 15.07 17.54
C LEU A 140 1.55 15.67 18.63
N PHE A 141 1.28 16.89 19.06
CA PHE A 141 2.10 17.59 20.06
C PHE A 141 1.84 17.14 21.50
N ARG A 142 0.64 16.61 21.79
CA ARG A 142 0.35 16.00 23.11
C ARG A 142 0.90 14.57 23.24
N SER A 143 1.11 13.89 22.12
CA SER A 143 1.59 12.51 22.12
C SER A 143 3.02 12.41 22.65
N LYS A 144 3.22 11.48 23.59
CA LYS A 144 4.52 11.01 24.06
C LYS A 144 4.83 9.61 23.52
N LYS A 145 4.37 9.30 22.30
CA LYS A 145 4.68 8.00 21.67
C LYS A 145 6.12 8.01 21.15
N PRO A 146 6.82 6.86 21.13
CA PRO A 146 8.22 6.78 20.68
C PRO A 146 8.41 7.15 19.20
N ILE A 147 7.39 6.93 18.37
CA ILE A 147 7.37 7.36 16.98
C ILE A 147 6.16 8.26 16.77
N ARG A 148 6.39 9.45 16.22
CA ARG A 148 5.39 10.46 15.88
C ARG A 148 5.49 10.80 14.41
N TRP A 149 4.37 10.99 13.74
CA TRP A 149 4.38 11.29 12.31
C TRP A 149 3.19 12.12 11.91
N TRP A 150 3.30 12.73 10.73
CA TRP A 150 2.21 13.35 10.04
C TRP A 150 2.36 13.17 8.54
N HIS A 151 1.23 13.29 7.84
CA HIS A 151 1.11 13.09 6.41
C HIS A 151 0.60 14.37 5.76
N VAL A 152 1.22 14.75 4.66
CA VAL A 152 0.80 15.84 3.79
C VAL A 152 0.10 15.20 2.61
N ASN A 153 -1.17 15.55 2.41
CA ASN A 153 -2.00 15.00 1.36
C ASN A 153 -2.45 16.11 0.42
N GLU A 154 -2.48 15.80 -0.87
CA GLU A 154 -2.97 16.72 -1.89
C GLU A 154 -4.17 16.08 -2.59
N ARG A 155 -5.24 16.86 -2.81
CA ARG A 155 -6.34 16.40 -3.64
C ARG A 155 -5.99 16.69 -5.09
N GLN A 156 -6.06 15.67 -5.94
CA GLN A 156 -5.92 15.82 -7.38
C GLN A 156 -7.24 15.52 -8.08
N GLU A 157 -7.45 16.16 -9.22
CA GLU A 157 -8.46 15.78 -10.20
C GLU A 157 -8.06 14.45 -10.84
N SER A 158 -9.02 13.56 -11.05
CA SER A 158 -8.72 12.20 -11.54
C SER A 158 -8.35 12.23 -13.02
N ALA A 159 -7.37 11.42 -13.44
CA ALA A 159 -7.02 11.25 -14.86
C ALA A 159 -8.17 10.75 -15.76
N THR A 160 -9.31 10.36 -15.18
CA THR A 160 -10.54 9.99 -15.89
C THR A 160 -11.40 11.18 -16.33
N ASP A 161 -10.94 12.39 -16.09
CA ASP A 161 -11.68 13.61 -16.37
C ASP A 161 -11.76 13.87 -17.87
N ILE A 162 -12.90 14.43 -18.28
CA ILE A 162 -13.19 14.67 -19.69
C ILE A 162 -12.57 16.02 -20.05
N PRO A 163 -11.68 16.12 -21.05
CA PRO A 163 -11.23 17.41 -21.53
C PRO A 163 -12.43 18.17 -22.11
N VAL A 164 -12.78 19.29 -21.50
CA VAL A 164 -13.80 20.22 -22.01
C VAL A 164 -13.17 21.14 -23.05
N ASP A 165 -11.92 21.55 -22.82
CA ASP A 165 -11.05 22.25 -23.75
C ASP A 165 -9.57 21.98 -23.41
N ALA A 166 -8.63 22.70 -24.03
CA ALA A 166 -7.19 22.50 -23.86
C ALA A 166 -6.67 22.82 -22.44
N ALA A 167 -7.43 23.54 -21.62
CA ALA A 167 -7.02 23.97 -20.28
C ALA A 167 -8.00 23.51 -19.17
N THR A 168 -9.17 22.99 -19.53
CA THR A 168 -10.26 22.69 -18.60
C THR A 168 -10.65 21.23 -18.69
N PHE A 169 -10.58 20.54 -17.56
CA PHE A 169 -11.06 19.17 -17.39
C PHE A 169 -12.34 19.19 -16.55
N GLN A 170 -13.33 18.39 -16.93
CA GLN A 170 -14.55 18.22 -16.14
C GLN A 170 -14.49 16.91 -15.38
N PRO A 171 -14.60 16.95 -14.03
CA PRO A 171 -14.54 15.74 -13.23
C PRO A 171 -15.65 14.77 -13.59
N LYS A 172 -15.30 13.54 -13.98
CA LYS A 172 -16.27 12.49 -14.32
C LYS A 172 -16.78 11.81 -13.05
N ALA A 173 -17.37 12.59 -12.15
CA ALA A 173 -18.02 12.06 -10.95
C ALA A 173 -19.24 11.21 -11.36
N SER A 174 -19.38 10.04 -10.75
CA SER A 174 -20.48 9.09 -10.93
C SER A 174 -20.72 8.31 -9.64
N LEU A 175 -21.67 7.38 -9.62
CA LEU A 175 -21.83 6.46 -8.48
C LEU A 175 -20.61 5.55 -8.25
N ILE A 176 -19.75 5.42 -9.26
CA ILE A 176 -18.57 4.56 -9.26
C ILE A 176 -17.30 5.39 -9.02
N SER A 177 -17.19 6.58 -9.59
CA SER A 177 -16.00 7.46 -9.47
C SER A 177 -16.33 8.76 -8.75
N SER A 178 -15.46 9.24 -7.85
CA SER A 178 -15.57 10.56 -7.24
C SER A 178 -14.99 11.68 -8.11
N GLY A 179 -14.32 11.38 -9.22
CA GLY A 179 -13.64 12.38 -10.07
C GLY A 179 -12.43 13.05 -9.41
N VAL A 180 -12.05 12.61 -8.21
CA VAL A 180 -10.90 13.12 -7.45
C VAL A 180 -10.18 11.96 -6.80
N GLU A 181 -8.87 12.13 -6.62
CA GLU A 181 -8.01 11.26 -5.81
C GLU A 181 -7.28 12.07 -4.73
N VAL A 182 -6.82 11.37 -3.69
CA VAL A 182 -6.03 11.97 -2.62
C VAL A 182 -4.65 11.33 -2.63
N ASP A 183 -3.65 12.15 -2.89
CA ASP A 183 -2.26 11.75 -2.99
C ASP A 183 -1.55 11.96 -1.67
N LEU A 184 -0.79 10.94 -1.26
CA LEU A 184 0.14 11.07 -0.15
C LEU A 184 1.44 11.73 -0.65
N LYS A 185 1.50 13.06 -0.59
CA LYS A 185 2.64 13.84 -1.11
C LYS A 185 3.85 13.78 -0.22
N SER A 186 3.71 13.91 1.10
CA SER A 186 4.86 13.84 2.03
C SER A 186 4.53 13.13 3.31
N THR A 187 5.52 12.42 3.86
CA THR A 187 5.45 11.80 5.18
C THR A 187 6.64 12.24 6.01
N VAL A 188 6.40 12.80 7.18
CA VAL A 188 7.46 13.12 8.14
C VAL A 188 7.30 12.26 9.37
N ILE A 189 8.39 11.61 9.78
CA ILE A 189 8.44 10.62 10.85
C ILE A 189 9.54 11.02 11.81
N VAL A 190 9.18 11.27 13.05
CA VAL A 190 10.09 11.58 14.16
C VAL A 190 10.17 10.36 15.07
N VAL A 191 11.38 9.87 15.26
CA VAL A 191 11.70 8.73 16.13
C VAL A 191 12.44 9.26 17.35
N ASP A 192 11.85 9.07 18.53
CA ASP A 192 12.51 9.27 19.80
C ASP A 192 13.29 8.01 20.16
N VAL A 193 14.62 8.09 20.04
CA VAL A 193 15.56 7.00 20.26
C VAL A 193 15.58 6.59 21.73
N SER A 194 15.48 7.54 22.65
CA SER A 194 15.47 7.27 24.09
C SER A 194 14.24 6.47 24.50
N GLN A 195 13.07 6.82 23.95
CA GLN A 195 11.84 6.07 24.20
C GLN A 195 11.80 4.72 23.47
N SER A 196 12.47 4.64 22.32
CA SER A 196 12.57 3.42 21.51
C SER A 196 13.69 2.46 21.97
N ASN A 197 14.45 2.82 23.01
CA ASN A 197 15.57 2.01 23.47
C ASN A 197 15.14 0.58 23.85
N GLY A 198 15.96 -0.40 23.46
CA GLY A 198 15.68 -1.83 23.65
C GLY A 198 14.82 -2.49 22.57
N TYR A 199 14.23 -1.73 21.65
CA TYR A 199 13.64 -2.30 20.43
C TYR A 199 14.74 -2.54 19.38
N PRO A 200 14.69 -3.67 18.64
CA PRO A 200 15.56 -3.87 17.48
C PRO A 200 15.35 -2.78 16.43
N LEU A 201 16.44 -2.36 15.76
CA LEU A 201 16.35 -1.35 14.71
C LEU A 201 15.49 -1.82 13.53
N GLU A 202 15.48 -3.13 13.25
CA GLU A 202 14.62 -3.75 12.24
C GLU A 202 13.13 -3.54 12.55
N SER A 203 12.76 -3.57 13.84
CA SER A 203 11.39 -3.33 14.30
C SER A 203 10.99 -1.89 14.02
N LEU A 204 11.83 -0.94 14.41
CA LEU A 204 11.63 0.49 14.14
C LEU A 204 11.54 0.77 12.64
N ALA A 205 12.48 0.21 11.86
CA ALA A 205 12.50 0.35 10.41
C ALA A 205 11.25 -0.24 9.73
N SER A 206 10.75 -1.39 10.20
CA SER A 206 9.50 -1.97 9.70
C SER A 206 8.28 -1.11 10.03
N TYR A 207 8.22 -0.56 11.25
CA TYR A 207 7.16 0.36 11.67
C TYR A 207 7.16 1.65 10.84
N ILE A 208 8.34 2.26 10.66
CA ILE A 208 8.56 3.43 9.80
C ILE A 208 8.06 3.15 8.37
N SER A 209 8.33 1.95 7.86
CA SER A 209 7.96 1.58 6.49
C SER A 209 6.44 1.49 6.28
N MET A 210 5.68 1.07 7.29
CA MET A 210 4.20 1.14 7.21
C MET A 210 3.71 2.59 7.10
N ILE A 211 4.26 3.48 7.93
CA ILE A 211 3.87 4.89 7.95
C ILE A 211 4.28 5.62 6.67
N ALA A 212 5.43 5.25 6.10
CA ALA A 212 5.98 5.86 4.90
C ALA A 212 5.06 5.71 3.67
N PHE A 213 4.38 4.57 3.55
CA PHE A 213 3.56 4.22 2.37
C PHE A 213 2.06 4.25 2.60
N ALA A 214 1.60 4.38 3.84
CA ALA A 214 0.18 4.42 4.16
C ALA A 214 -0.14 5.52 5.16
N GLN A 215 -1.32 6.12 5.00
CA GLN A 215 -1.85 7.04 5.98
C GLN A 215 -2.43 6.28 7.16
N ILE A 216 -1.57 6.08 8.17
CA ILE A 216 -1.87 5.37 9.40
C ILE A 216 -2.32 6.36 10.46
N LYS A 217 -3.35 6.01 11.24
CA LYS A 217 -3.79 6.81 12.39
C LYS A 217 -2.60 7.01 13.33
N GLY A 218 -2.41 8.22 13.87
CA GLY A 218 -1.29 8.53 14.76
C GLY A 218 -1.37 7.83 16.12
N SER A 219 -1.24 8.63 17.19
CA SER A 219 -1.15 8.17 18.59
C SER A 219 -2.32 7.30 19.10
N LYS A 220 -3.40 7.16 18.32
CA LYS A 220 -4.61 6.39 18.63
C LYS A 220 -4.64 4.97 18.06
N VAL A 221 -3.61 4.52 17.34
CA VAL A 221 -3.60 3.13 16.85
C VAL A 221 -3.44 2.17 18.02
N ASP A 222 -4.50 1.40 18.25
CA ASP A 222 -4.54 0.32 19.21
C ASP A 222 -4.78 -0.99 18.46
N ILE A 223 -3.70 -1.71 18.20
CA ILE A 223 -3.70 -2.99 17.49
C ILE A 223 -2.76 -3.97 18.18
N ASP A 224 -3.14 -5.25 18.19
CA ASP A 224 -2.32 -6.33 18.71
C ASP A 224 -1.01 -6.45 17.90
N SER A 225 0.12 -6.55 18.62
CA SER A 225 1.44 -6.76 18.05
C SER A 225 1.56 -8.09 17.29
N ASN A 226 0.72 -9.09 17.59
CA ASN A 226 0.65 -10.34 16.83
C ASN A 226 0.03 -10.14 15.44
N LEU A 227 -0.81 -9.11 15.27
CA LEU A 227 -1.44 -8.79 13.99
C LEU A 227 -0.58 -7.86 13.15
N SER A 228 -0.01 -6.81 13.73
CA SER A 228 0.69 -5.76 12.99
C SER A 228 1.93 -5.26 13.71
N ILE A 229 2.96 -4.88 12.94
CA ILE A 229 4.11 -4.14 13.45
C ILE A 229 3.69 -2.87 14.21
N LEU A 230 2.57 -2.26 13.82
CA LEU A 230 2.04 -1.04 14.42
C LEU A 230 1.65 -1.22 15.90
N GLY A 231 1.45 -2.45 16.35
CA GLY A 231 1.12 -2.80 17.74
C GLY A 231 2.33 -2.95 18.65
N MET A 232 3.57 -2.88 18.14
CA MET A 232 4.76 -3.25 18.92
C MET A 232 5.02 -2.38 20.17
N PHE A 233 4.48 -1.16 20.21
CA PHE A 233 4.58 -0.26 21.36
C PHE A 233 3.42 -0.39 22.35
N ASN A 234 2.44 -1.25 22.06
CA ASN A 234 1.27 -1.47 22.91
C ASN A 234 1.38 -2.79 23.71
N ASP A 235 2.40 -3.60 23.45
CA ASP A 235 2.58 -4.92 24.07
C ASP A 235 3.45 -4.85 25.35
N ALA A 236 3.17 -5.73 26.30
CA ALA A 236 3.94 -5.93 27.52
C ALA A 236 5.14 -6.88 27.34
N LYS A 237 5.28 -7.51 26.16
CA LYS A 237 6.43 -8.37 25.83
C LYS A 237 7.77 -7.63 25.94
N PRO A 238 8.88 -8.34 26.21
CA PRO A 238 10.21 -7.75 26.18
C PRO A 238 10.49 -7.06 24.84
N ARG A 239 10.97 -5.82 24.87
CA ARG A 239 11.22 -4.99 23.67
C ARG A 239 12.12 -5.68 22.64
N ILE A 240 13.11 -6.45 23.11
CA ILE A 240 14.05 -7.21 22.26
C ILE A 240 13.37 -8.32 21.44
N ALA A 241 12.20 -8.79 21.89
CA ALA A 241 11.39 -9.80 21.24
C ALA A 241 10.33 -9.20 20.30
N ALA A 242 10.33 -7.89 20.10
CA ALA A 242 9.43 -7.23 19.16
C ALA A 242 9.61 -7.78 17.73
N LEU A 243 8.52 -7.75 16.96
CA LEU A 243 8.54 -8.12 15.55
C LEU A 243 9.59 -7.32 14.79
N ARG A 244 10.40 -8.00 13.98
CA ARG A 244 11.47 -7.37 13.17
C ARG A 244 11.07 -7.08 11.72
N ASN A 245 9.88 -7.53 11.32
CA ASN A 245 9.40 -7.47 9.95
C ASN A 245 7.90 -7.13 9.93
N LEU A 246 7.44 -6.61 8.80
CA LEU A 246 6.01 -6.51 8.49
C LEU A 246 5.36 -7.89 8.63
N THR A 247 4.20 -7.96 9.27
CA THR A 247 3.40 -9.19 9.34
C THR A 247 2.71 -9.45 8.00
N VAL A 248 2.04 -10.60 7.87
CA VAL A 248 1.19 -10.87 6.70
C VAL A 248 0.06 -9.83 6.57
N TRP A 249 -0.46 -9.31 7.68
CA TRP A 249 -1.52 -8.29 7.67
C TRP A 249 -1.02 -6.93 7.20
N ASP A 250 0.18 -6.54 7.65
CA ASP A 250 0.85 -5.32 7.21
C ASP A 250 1.09 -5.34 5.69
N ARG A 251 1.65 -6.46 5.20
CA ARG A 251 1.89 -6.65 3.77
C ARG A 251 0.60 -6.69 2.97
N ALA A 252 -0.42 -7.38 3.47
CA ALA A 252 -1.74 -7.43 2.86
C ALA A 252 -2.35 -6.04 2.74
N TYR A 253 -2.24 -5.21 3.79
CA TYR A 253 -2.76 -3.86 3.82
C TYR A 253 -2.06 -2.98 2.77
N LEU A 254 -0.72 -2.96 2.74
CA LEU A 254 0.04 -2.18 1.75
C LEU A 254 -0.26 -2.63 0.32
N HIS A 255 -0.17 -3.93 0.05
CA HIS A 255 -0.47 -4.47 -1.27
C HIS A 255 -1.90 -4.13 -1.73
N ALA A 256 -2.89 -4.28 -0.84
CA ALA A 256 -4.27 -4.01 -1.17
C ALA A 256 -4.55 -2.51 -1.35
N LEU A 257 -3.94 -1.63 -0.54
CA LEU A 257 -4.10 -0.17 -0.65
C LEU A 257 -3.69 0.35 -2.04
N TYR A 258 -2.58 -0.14 -2.57
CA TYR A 258 -2.05 0.30 -3.87
C TYR A 258 -2.72 -0.38 -5.06
N LYS A 259 -3.55 -1.41 -4.84
CA LYS A 259 -4.30 -2.10 -5.89
C LYS A 259 -5.67 -1.49 -6.20
N ILE A 260 -6.22 -0.70 -5.28
CA ILE A 260 -7.57 -0.13 -5.40
C ILE A 260 -7.53 1.06 -6.36
N ALA A 261 -8.54 1.21 -7.22
CA ALA A 261 -8.67 2.41 -8.05
C ALA A 261 -8.78 3.68 -7.17
N PRO A 262 -8.00 4.74 -7.48
CA PRO A 262 -7.83 5.85 -6.56
C PRO A 262 -9.01 6.81 -6.47
N ASP A 263 -9.80 6.88 -7.53
CA ASP A 263 -10.97 7.71 -7.74
C ASP A 263 -12.27 7.13 -7.15
N ARG A 264 -12.20 6.21 -6.19
CA ARG A 264 -13.39 5.54 -5.62
C ARG A 264 -13.85 6.21 -4.32
N PRO A 265 -15.16 6.29 -4.01
CA PRO A 265 -15.62 6.80 -2.71
C PRO A 265 -15.16 5.90 -1.56
N MET A 266 -14.94 6.49 -0.37
CA MET A 266 -14.41 5.80 0.82
C MET A 266 -15.06 4.44 1.10
N TRP A 267 -16.39 4.36 1.11
CA TRP A 267 -17.09 3.11 1.45
C TRP A 267 -16.75 1.96 0.48
N GLN A 268 -16.56 2.24 -0.81
CA GLN A 268 -16.09 1.26 -1.79
C GLN A 268 -14.63 0.91 -1.56
N GLN A 269 -13.77 1.91 -1.35
CA GLN A 269 -12.35 1.68 -1.09
C GLN A 269 -12.13 0.80 0.14
N ARG A 270 -12.85 1.01 1.25
CA ARG A 270 -12.78 0.16 2.46
C ARG A 270 -13.18 -1.28 2.19
N ASN A 271 -14.25 -1.49 1.43
CA ASN A 271 -14.73 -2.82 1.08
C ASN A 271 -13.74 -3.54 0.13
N HIS A 272 -13.22 -2.84 -0.87
CA HIS A 272 -12.20 -3.39 -1.77
C HIS A 272 -10.90 -3.68 -1.04
N LEU A 273 -10.47 -2.78 -0.14
CA LEU A 273 -9.28 -2.95 0.70
C LEU A 273 -9.38 -4.20 1.54
N SER A 274 -10.43 -4.33 2.35
CA SER A 274 -10.62 -5.51 3.21
C SER A 274 -10.74 -6.80 2.40
N GLY A 275 -11.46 -6.79 1.28
CA GLY A 275 -11.57 -7.94 0.38
C GLY A 275 -10.23 -8.37 -0.24
N ALA A 276 -9.45 -7.41 -0.74
CA ALA A 276 -8.14 -7.68 -1.32
C ALA A 276 -7.11 -8.12 -0.27
N MET A 277 -7.17 -7.56 0.94
CA MET A 277 -6.37 -8.04 2.07
C MET A 277 -6.68 -9.50 2.40
N ALA A 278 -7.96 -9.84 2.52
CA ALA A 278 -8.35 -11.20 2.88
C ALA A 278 -7.91 -12.22 1.82
N LYS A 279 -7.96 -11.85 0.54
CA LYS A 279 -7.42 -12.66 -0.56
C LYS A 279 -5.90 -12.81 -0.46
N TYR A 280 -5.17 -11.73 -0.16
CA TYR A 280 -3.71 -11.78 0.01
C TYR A 280 -3.29 -12.70 1.15
N ILE A 281 -3.94 -12.58 2.32
CA ILE A 281 -3.66 -13.41 3.51
C ILE A 281 -3.98 -14.89 3.26
N GLN A 282 -4.98 -15.20 2.45
CA GLN A 282 -5.29 -16.59 2.11
C GLN A 282 -4.24 -17.23 1.18
N GLN A 283 -3.48 -16.41 0.46
CA GLN A 283 -2.51 -16.85 -0.55
C GLN A 283 -1.06 -16.87 -0.04
N ASN A 284 -0.79 -16.33 1.16
CA ASN A 284 0.55 -16.14 1.73
C ASN A 284 0.56 -16.45 3.22
#